data_AF-A0A9W9PWN9-F1
#
_entry.id   AF-A0A9W9PWN9-F1
#
_cell.length_a   1.000
_cell.length_b   1.000
_cell.length_c   1.000
_cell.angle_alpha   90.00
_cell.angle_beta   90.00
_cell.angle_gamma   90.00
#
_symmetry.space_group_name_H-M   'P 1'
#
loop_
_entity.id
_entity.type
_entity.pdbx_description
1 polymer ?
#
loop_
_entity_poly.entity_id
_entity_poly.type
_entity_poly.pdbx_seq_one_letter_code
_entity_poly.pdbx_strand_id
1 'polypeptide(L)'
;MRQTLRRSGSLDPFDSYPQTRLPPEQVQRLIHSFLHKIAFQYYPLDLNATTNPFLVSWWPLALGDPALFHVSLQTACLDEELLAQKGFRSSEILMADSVALLRRKIGNTSLAVQDGTMNSVITLATIEFGKGNNKVAEMHVDGVKRLVKMRGGINSVRQTSPLTARMISWVSMLIMGHPQFDTQDDFGIGDGIPPIPEWQLDPAATHELPETILDVDYDVRNVFIRLRNVFQRIQNMQFPNTQLHDLTSFVIHRLLYLPLDAANVQQSPISECIRCAVLIYMFIIQGPTYYSHAIMLNTVVISLIENLSRLDVTSRIYSSLDIWLAANAQNFDFSATIYIR
;
A
#
# COMPACT_ATOMS: atom_id res chain seq x y z
N MET A 1 26.47 3.34 -56.30
CA MET A 1 27.48 3.82 -55.34
C MET A 1 26.78 4.80 -54.40
N ARG A 2 26.72 4.44 -53.10
CA ARG A 2 26.26 5.21 -51.90
C ARG A 2 24.75 5.53 -51.81
N GLN A 3 23.94 4.87 -50.95
CA GLN A 3 23.86 4.96 -49.46
C GLN A 3 23.77 6.42 -48.97
N THR A 4 22.89 6.87 -48.08
CA THR A 4 21.82 6.35 -47.21
C THR A 4 21.29 7.58 -46.47
N LEU A 5 20.01 7.64 -46.07
CA LEU A 5 19.63 8.29 -44.81
C LEU A 5 18.40 7.57 -44.21
N ARG A 6 18.75 6.64 -43.32
CA ARG A 6 18.01 5.98 -42.25
C ARG A 6 16.54 6.42 -42.07
N ARG A 7 15.60 5.48 -42.29
CA ARG A 7 14.40 5.38 -41.46
C ARG A 7 14.87 5.15 -40.02
N SER A 8 14.70 6.16 -39.17
CA SER A 8 14.81 5.99 -37.71
C SER A 8 13.87 4.87 -37.29
N GLY A 9 14.34 3.96 -36.42
CA GLY A 9 13.54 2.84 -35.94
C GLY A 9 12.21 3.36 -35.41
N SER A 10 11.11 2.84 -35.95
CA SER A 10 9.77 3.25 -35.51
C SER A 10 9.61 2.88 -34.04
N LEU A 11 9.53 3.90 -33.18
CA LEU A 11 9.40 3.76 -31.72
C LEU A 11 8.03 3.15 -31.34
N ASP A 12 7.06 3.27 -32.24
CA ASP A 12 5.82 2.50 -32.32
C ASP A 12 5.40 2.49 -33.80
N PRO A 13 5.51 1.38 -34.54
CA PRO A 13 5.16 1.34 -35.97
C PRO A 13 3.68 1.46 -36.28
N PHE A 14 2.82 1.42 -35.27
CA PHE A 14 1.37 1.37 -35.45
C PHE A 14 0.61 2.51 -34.74
N ASP A 15 1.32 3.48 -34.14
CA ASP A 15 0.72 4.55 -33.31
C ASP A 15 -0.34 4.01 -32.33
N SER A 16 -0.04 2.86 -31.71
CA SER A 16 -0.93 2.11 -30.82
C SER A 16 -1.01 2.67 -29.42
N TYR A 17 -0.05 3.50 -29.00
CA TYR A 17 -0.07 4.12 -27.67
C TYR A 17 -1.02 5.34 -27.58
N PRO A 18 -1.61 5.61 -26.40
CA PRO A 18 -2.34 6.84 -26.15
C PRO A 18 -1.49 8.08 -26.48
N GLN A 19 -2.10 9.03 -27.19
CA GLN A 19 -1.41 10.24 -27.64
C GLN A 19 -0.94 11.09 -26.46
N THR A 20 0.28 11.63 -26.58
CA THR A 20 0.88 12.52 -25.57
C THR A 20 1.47 13.76 -26.24
N ARG A 21 1.66 14.83 -25.46
CA ARG A 21 2.35 16.03 -25.92
C ARG A 21 3.88 15.94 -25.85
N LEU A 22 4.41 14.82 -25.36
CA LEU A 22 5.86 14.61 -25.25
C LEU A 22 6.44 14.07 -26.56
N PRO A 23 7.74 14.31 -26.85
CA PRO A 23 8.41 13.71 -28.00
C PRO A 23 8.34 12.17 -27.96
N PRO A 24 8.13 11.47 -29.09
CA PRO A 24 8.01 10.01 -29.12
C PRO A 24 9.19 9.24 -28.51
N GLU A 25 10.42 9.74 -28.70
CA GLU A 25 11.63 9.15 -28.11
C GLU A 25 11.61 9.22 -26.58
N GLN A 26 11.08 10.31 -26.03
CA GLN A 26 10.94 10.47 -24.59
C GLN A 26 9.85 9.54 -24.06
N VAL A 27 8.71 9.44 -24.74
CA VAL A 27 7.63 8.50 -24.38
C VAL A 27 8.18 7.08 -24.32
N GLN A 28 8.90 6.62 -25.36
CA GLN A 28 9.46 5.26 -25.38
C GLN A 28 10.45 5.00 -24.24
N ARG A 29 11.30 5.98 -23.89
CA ARG A 29 12.18 5.85 -22.71
C ARG A 29 11.38 5.74 -21.42
N LEU A 30 10.34 6.56 -21.24
CA LEU A 30 9.50 6.52 -20.04
C LEU A 30 8.72 5.21 -19.93
N ILE A 31 8.26 4.64 -21.06
CA ILE A 31 7.66 3.29 -21.10
C ILE A 31 8.66 2.26 -20.60
N HIS A 32 9.88 2.26 -21.16
CA HIS A 32 10.93 1.35 -20.75
C HIS A 32 11.28 1.50 -19.25
N SER A 33 11.39 2.74 -18.77
CA SER A 33 11.62 3.06 -17.35
C SER A 33 10.49 2.54 -16.47
N PHE A 34 9.23 2.73 -16.87
CA PHE A 34 8.08 2.18 -16.15
C PHE A 34 8.14 0.65 -16.03
N LEU A 35 8.35 -0.03 -17.17
CA LEU A 35 8.31 -1.49 -17.27
C LEU A 35 9.50 -2.20 -16.60
N HIS A 36 10.67 -1.56 -16.52
CA HIS A 36 11.89 -2.20 -16.01
C HIS A 36 12.42 -1.63 -14.71
N LYS A 37 11.91 -0.48 -14.27
CA LYS A 37 12.30 0.14 -13.00
C LYS A 37 11.09 0.33 -12.09
N ILE A 38 10.12 1.16 -12.50
CA ILE A 38 9.00 1.56 -11.63
C ILE A 38 8.19 0.34 -11.18
N ALA A 39 7.83 -0.55 -12.11
CA ALA A 39 7.05 -1.76 -11.82
C ALA A 39 7.69 -2.69 -10.77
N PHE A 40 9.02 -2.66 -10.61
CA PHE A 40 9.75 -3.53 -9.70
C PHE A 40 10.24 -2.84 -8.42
N GLN A 41 10.44 -1.52 -8.46
CA GLN A 41 10.98 -0.77 -7.33
C GLN A 41 9.91 -0.06 -6.52
N TYR A 42 8.82 0.40 -7.18
CA TYR A 42 7.89 1.31 -6.51
C TYR A 42 6.93 0.56 -5.59
N TYR A 43 6.46 -0.60 -6.03
CA TYR A 43 5.56 -1.41 -5.23
C TYR A 43 5.81 -2.89 -5.56
N PRO A 44 6.86 -3.49 -4.97
CA PRO A 44 7.38 -4.81 -5.33
C PRO A 44 6.47 -5.96 -4.87
N LEU A 45 5.24 -5.99 -5.38
CA LEU A 45 4.28 -7.06 -5.14
C LEU A 45 4.77 -8.41 -5.69
N ASP A 46 5.64 -8.39 -6.70
CA ASP A 46 6.36 -9.56 -7.20
C ASP A 46 7.62 -9.12 -7.96
N LEU A 47 8.72 -9.86 -7.81
CA LEU A 47 9.96 -9.62 -8.53
C LEU A 47 10.01 -10.41 -9.85
N ASN A 48 9.13 -11.39 -10.04
CA ASN A 48 9.03 -12.12 -11.29
C ASN A 48 8.20 -11.33 -12.32
N ALA A 49 8.82 -10.99 -13.44
CA ALA A 49 8.18 -10.20 -14.50
C ALA A 49 6.92 -10.83 -15.09
N THR A 50 6.81 -12.16 -15.05
CA THR A 50 5.66 -12.91 -15.60
C THR A 50 4.44 -12.92 -14.69
N THR A 51 4.61 -12.53 -13.42
CA THR A 51 3.55 -12.54 -12.39
C THR A 51 3.40 -11.18 -11.70
N ASN A 52 4.30 -10.22 -11.94
CA ASN A 52 4.22 -8.88 -11.39
C ASN A 52 2.93 -8.16 -11.82
N PRO A 53 2.05 -7.79 -10.88
CA PRO A 53 0.76 -7.15 -11.19
C PRO A 53 0.86 -5.86 -12.01
N PHE A 54 1.95 -5.09 -11.89
CA PHE A 54 2.12 -3.89 -12.71
C PHE A 54 2.37 -4.23 -14.19
N LEU A 55 3.01 -5.35 -14.47
CA LEU A 55 3.27 -5.79 -15.83
C LEU A 55 2.10 -6.55 -16.43
N VAL A 56 1.47 -7.44 -15.67
CA VAL A 56 0.41 -8.32 -16.19
C VAL A 56 -1.00 -7.73 -16.10
N SER A 57 -1.22 -6.69 -15.28
CA SER A 57 -2.54 -6.08 -15.10
C SER A 57 -2.53 -4.56 -15.29
N TRP A 58 -1.64 -3.82 -14.62
CA TRP A 58 -1.62 -2.36 -14.71
C TRP A 58 -1.26 -1.87 -16.11
N TRP A 59 -0.17 -2.38 -16.69
CA TRP A 59 0.31 -1.90 -17.98
C TRP A 59 -0.68 -2.17 -19.13
N PRO A 60 -1.26 -3.39 -19.28
CA PRO A 60 -2.32 -3.63 -20.25
C PRO A 60 -3.53 -2.70 -20.08
N LEU A 61 -3.92 -2.42 -18.83
CA LEU A 61 -4.99 -1.46 -18.54
C LEU A 61 -4.60 -0.04 -18.94
N ALA A 62 -3.36 0.38 -18.70
CA ALA A 62 -2.85 1.69 -19.07
C ALA A 62 -2.86 1.91 -20.58
N LEU A 63 -2.53 0.89 -21.38
CA LEU A 63 -2.60 0.96 -22.84
C LEU A 63 -4.02 1.26 -23.35
N GLY A 64 -5.05 0.77 -22.65
CA GLY A 64 -6.46 1.02 -22.97
C GLY A 64 -7.07 2.27 -22.31
N ASP A 65 -6.36 2.90 -21.37
CA ASP A 65 -6.85 4.04 -20.59
C ASP A 65 -5.87 5.22 -20.67
N PRO A 66 -6.17 6.26 -21.46
CA PRO A 66 -5.28 7.41 -21.62
C PRO A 66 -4.95 8.11 -20.29
N ALA A 67 -5.86 8.19 -19.34
CA ALA A 67 -5.56 8.84 -18.06
C ALA A 67 -4.54 8.01 -17.28
N LEU A 68 -4.70 6.69 -17.25
CA LEU A 68 -3.77 5.80 -16.57
C LEU A 68 -2.41 5.75 -17.27
N PHE A 69 -2.40 5.76 -18.60
CA PHE A 69 -1.17 5.84 -19.38
C PHE A 69 -0.34 7.07 -19.02
N HIS A 70 -0.97 8.25 -19.05
CA HIS A 70 -0.31 9.51 -18.74
C HIS A 70 0.25 9.54 -17.32
N VAL A 71 -0.52 9.07 -16.33
CA VAL A 71 -0.05 9.00 -14.94
C VAL A 71 1.09 7.99 -14.76
N SER A 72 1.06 6.86 -15.47
CA SER A 72 2.13 5.86 -15.44
C SER A 72 3.45 6.42 -15.99
N LEU A 73 3.38 7.13 -17.12
CA LEU A 73 4.53 7.85 -17.67
C LEU A 73 4.99 8.98 -16.74
N GLN A 74 4.05 9.66 -16.07
CA GLN A 74 4.37 10.73 -15.14
C GLN A 74 5.19 10.21 -13.97
N THR A 75 4.86 9.04 -13.42
CA THR A 75 5.64 8.40 -12.35
C THR A 75 7.08 8.11 -12.79
N ALA A 76 7.27 7.51 -13.96
CA ALA A 76 8.61 7.26 -14.51
C ALA A 76 9.37 8.56 -14.81
N CYS A 77 8.66 9.58 -15.30
CA CYS A 77 9.24 10.88 -15.63
C CYS A 77 9.69 11.63 -14.37
N LEU A 78 8.88 11.60 -13.32
CA LEU A 78 9.19 12.24 -12.05
C LEU A 78 10.44 11.61 -11.41
N ASP A 79 10.56 10.28 -11.45
CA ASP A 79 11.74 9.55 -11.01
C ASP A 79 13.02 10.02 -11.73
N GLU A 80 12.98 10.09 -13.06
CA GLU A 80 14.10 10.58 -13.87
C GLU A 80 14.42 12.06 -13.59
N GLU A 81 13.41 12.91 -13.48
CA GLU A 81 13.55 14.35 -13.25
C GLU A 81 14.10 14.66 -11.85
N LEU A 82 13.67 13.92 -10.82
CA LEU A 82 14.22 14.00 -9.46
C LEU A 82 15.70 13.64 -9.43
N LEU A 83 16.09 12.55 -10.09
CA LEU A 83 17.49 12.12 -10.17
C LEU A 83 18.35 13.11 -10.97
N ALA A 84 17.80 13.71 -12.02
CA ALA A 84 18.52 14.66 -12.86
C ALA A 84 18.67 16.04 -12.22
N GLN A 85 17.80 16.41 -11.27
CA GLN A 85 17.71 17.75 -10.67
C GLN A 85 17.55 18.89 -11.72
N LYS A 86 16.79 18.63 -12.79
CA LYS A 86 16.63 19.56 -13.94
C LYS A 86 15.22 20.17 -14.05
N GLY A 87 14.44 20.11 -12.98
CA GLY A 87 13.05 20.58 -12.93
C GLY A 87 12.04 19.54 -13.43
N PHE A 88 10.75 19.90 -13.44
CA PHE A 88 9.61 18.96 -13.56
C PHE A 88 8.73 19.17 -14.80
N ARG A 89 9.26 19.81 -15.85
CA ARG A 89 8.45 20.27 -16.99
C ARG A 89 7.69 19.13 -17.67
N SER A 90 8.31 17.97 -17.87
CA SER A 90 7.70 16.88 -18.62
C SER A 90 6.66 16.15 -17.77
N SER A 91 6.94 15.95 -16.48
CA SER A 91 5.95 15.39 -15.55
C SER A 91 4.75 16.34 -15.34
N GLU A 92 4.94 17.66 -15.35
CA GLU A 92 3.85 18.64 -15.30
C GLU A 92 2.92 18.59 -16.52
N ILE A 93 3.48 18.35 -17.72
CA ILE A 93 2.69 18.17 -18.95
C ILE A 93 1.79 16.93 -18.84
N LEU A 94 2.36 15.80 -18.43
CA LEU A 94 1.64 14.54 -18.23
C LEU A 94 0.58 14.65 -17.11
N MET A 95 0.89 15.41 -16.06
CA MET A 95 -0.04 15.72 -14.99
C MET A 95 -1.25 16.50 -15.49
N ALA A 96 -1.01 17.58 -16.25
CA ALA A 96 -2.08 18.41 -16.79
C ALA A 96 -2.99 17.60 -17.72
N ASP A 97 -2.42 16.74 -18.57
CA ASP A 97 -3.16 15.89 -19.50
C ASP A 97 -3.99 14.84 -18.75
N SER A 98 -3.40 14.15 -17.77
CA SER A 98 -4.12 13.15 -16.96
C SER A 98 -5.28 13.77 -16.17
N VAL A 99 -5.09 14.94 -15.56
CA VAL A 99 -6.17 15.65 -14.85
C VAL A 99 -7.29 16.07 -15.80
N ALA A 100 -6.95 16.56 -17.00
CA ALA A 100 -7.95 16.92 -18.01
C ALA A 100 -8.76 15.70 -18.49
N LEU A 101 -8.10 14.56 -18.71
CA LEU A 101 -8.75 13.30 -19.06
C LEU A 101 -9.64 12.79 -17.93
N LEU A 102 -9.14 12.78 -16.69
CA LEU A 102 -9.89 12.38 -15.51
C LEU A 102 -11.16 13.19 -15.33
N ARG A 103 -11.10 14.52 -15.47
CA ARG A 103 -12.27 15.42 -15.38
C ARG A 103 -13.38 15.01 -16.35
N ARG A 104 -13.04 14.54 -17.55
CA ARG A 104 -14.01 14.02 -18.52
C ARG A 104 -14.60 12.68 -18.06
N LYS A 105 -13.78 11.79 -17.50
CA LYS A 105 -14.23 10.48 -17.01
C LYS A 105 -15.18 10.60 -15.83
N ILE A 106 -14.86 11.43 -14.83
CA ILE A 106 -15.69 11.58 -13.63
C ILE A 106 -17.07 12.21 -13.89
N GLY A 107 -17.25 12.90 -15.03
CA GLY A 107 -18.56 13.38 -15.46
C GLY A 107 -19.51 12.27 -15.92
N ASN A 108 -19.02 11.05 -16.14
CA ASN A 108 -19.82 9.89 -16.52
C ASN A 108 -19.63 8.76 -15.50
N THR A 109 -20.70 8.36 -14.81
CA THR A 109 -20.67 7.34 -13.77
C THR A 109 -20.01 6.03 -14.20
N SER A 110 -20.26 5.54 -15.43
CA SER A 110 -19.69 4.27 -15.89
C SER A 110 -18.18 4.35 -16.09
N LEU A 111 -17.67 5.51 -16.52
CA LEU A 111 -16.25 5.76 -16.69
C LEU A 111 -15.57 6.09 -15.35
N ALA A 112 -16.28 6.77 -14.45
CA ALA A 112 -15.78 7.18 -13.14
C ALA A 112 -15.35 5.99 -12.28
N VAL A 113 -16.12 4.89 -12.32
CA VAL A 113 -15.87 3.70 -11.49
C VAL A 113 -14.91 2.68 -12.10
N GLN A 114 -14.36 2.94 -13.29
CA GLN A 114 -13.38 2.05 -13.92
C GLN A 114 -12.07 1.98 -13.13
N ASP A 115 -11.41 0.82 -13.17
CA ASP A 115 -10.11 0.61 -12.52
C ASP A 115 -9.06 1.63 -12.96
N GLY A 116 -9.01 1.96 -14.25
CA GLY A 116 -8.09 2.96 -14.77
C GLY A 116 -8.30 4.34 -14.17
N THR A 117 -9.55 4.75 -13.94
CA THR A 117 -9.87 6.02 -13.27
C THR A 117 -9.41 6.01 -11.82
N MET A 118 -9.74 4.96 -11.06
CA MET A 118 -9.37 4.89 -9.65
C MET A 118 -7.84 4.82 -9.46
N ASN A 119 -7.16 4.02 -10.29
CA ASN A 119 -5.70 3.91 -10.32
C ASN A 119 -5.04 5.25 -10.64
N SER A 120 -5.53 5.98 -11.65
CA SER A 120 -5.04 7.32 -11.95
C SER A 120 -5.21 8.30 -10.78
N VAL A 121 -6.37 8.29 -10.12
CA VAL A 121 -6.64 9.20 -8.99
C VAL A 121 -5.72 8.89 -7.81
N ILE A 122 -5.56 7.63 -7.42
CA ILE A 122 -4.69 7.28 -6.29
C ILE A 122 -3.22 7.55 -6.59
N THR A 123 -2.75 7.32 -7.82
CA THR A 123 -1.36 7.63 -8.18
C THR A 123 -1.10 9.13 -8.23
N LEU A 124 -2.07 9.95 -8.69
CA LEU A 124 -1.97 11.41 -8.57
C LEU A 124 -1.93 11.86 -7.12
N ALA A 125 -2.73 11.25 -6.24
CA ALA A 125 -2.66 11.51 -4.80
C ALA A 125 -1.23 11.28 -4.28
N THR A 126 -0.60 10.18 -4.69
CA THR A 126 0.76 9.88 -4.26
C THR A 126 1.80 10.85 -4.80
N ILE A 127 1.70 11.23 -6.07
CA ILE A 127 2.62 12.20 -6.68
C ILE A 127 2.54 13.53 -5.94
N GLU A 128 1.33 14.00 -5.64
CA GLU A 128 1.13 15.26 -4.90
C GLU A 128 1.62 15.15 -3.45
N PHE A 129 1.41 14.01 -2.79
CA PHE A 129 1.96 13.74 -1.47
C PHE A 129 3.50 13.78 -1.46
N GLY A 130 4.14 13.13 -2.44
CA GLY A 130 5.60 13.12 -2.59
C GLY A 130 6.20 14.52 -2.86
N LYS A 131 5.42 15.43 -3.46
CA LYS A 131 5.79 16.85 -3.63
C LYS A 131 5.54 17.71 -2.39
N GLY A 132 4.95 17.15 -1.32
CA GLY A 132 4.54 17.88 -0.12
C GLY A 132 3.20 18.61 -0.25
N ASN A 133 2.45 18.39 -1.33
CA ASN A 133 1.14 19.00 -1.57
C ASN A 133 0.01 18.23 -0.85
N ASN A 134 0.13 18.09 0.48
CA ASN A 134 -0.68 17.19 1.29
C ASN A 134 -2.20 17.44 1.14
N LYS A 135 -2.64 18.71 1.06
CA LYS A 135 -4.06 19.06 0.86
C LYS A 135 -4.62 18.56 -0.47
N VAL A 136 -3.79 18.56 -1.52
CA VAL A 136 -4.19 18.08 -2.86
C VAL A 136 -4.22 16.55 -2.86
N ALA A 137 -3.24 15.92 -2.20
CA ALA A 137 -3.23 14.48 -2.00
C ALA A 137 -4.48 13.99 -1.25
N GLU A 138 -4.84 14.64 -0.15
CA GLU A 138 -6.06 14.37 0.62
C GLU A 138 -7.32 14.52 -0.23
N MET A 139 -7.43 15.59 -1.03
CA MET A 139 -8.55 15.76 -1.98
C MET A 139 -8.67 14.58 -2.96
N HIS A 140 -7.55 14.06 -3.46
CA HIS A 140 -7.54 12.89 -4.34
C HIS A 140 -7.93 11.61 -3.59
N VAL A 141 -7.47 11.41 -2.34
CA VAL A 141 -7.88 10.28 -1.49
C VAL A 141 -9.39 10.31 -1.25
N ASP A 142 -9.96 11.46 -0.91
CA ASP A 142 -11.42 11.62 -0.77
C ASP A 142 -12.15 11.34 -2.07
N GLY A 143 -11.56 11.78 -3.19
CA GLY A 143 -12.05 11.47 -4.53
C GLY A 143 -12.15 9.97 -4.77
N VAL A 144 -11.07 9.22 -4.57
CA VAL A 144 -11.06 7.78 -4.82
C VAL A 144 -11.97 7.03 -3.85
N LYS A 145 -12.08 7.45 -2.58
CA LYS A 145 -13.03 6.86 -1.61
C LYS A 145 -14.48 6.96 -2.11
N ARG A 146 -14.87 8.11 -2.68
CA ARG A 146 -16.21 8.25 -3.30
C ARG A 146 -16.40 7.30 -4.48
N LEU A 147 -15.39 7.15 -5.35
CA LEU A 147 -15.45 6.22 -6.48
C LEU A 147 -15.57 4.76 -6.01
N VAL A 148 -14.82 4.37 -4.98
CA VAL A 148 -14.91 3.03 -4.36
C VAL A 148 -16.31 2.79 -3.80
N LYS A 149 -16.87 3.77 -3.07
CA LYS A 149 -18.25 3.69 -2.55
C LYS A 149 -19.27 3.52 -3.67
N MET A 150 -19.12 4.26 -4.78
CA MET A 150 -19.99 4.13 -5.96
C MET A 150 -19.90 2.74 -6.61
N ARG A 151 -18.76 2.05 -6.50
CA ARG A 151 -18.57 0.67 -6.98
C ARG A 151 -19.06 -0.40 -6.00
N GLY A 152 -19.58 0.00 -4.83
CA GLY A 152 -20.09 -0.92 -3.82
C GLY A 152 -19.02 -1.39 -2.82
N GLY A 153 -18.01 -0.57 -2.55
CA GLY A 153 -16.99 -0.83 -1.52
C GLY A 153 -15.69 -1.42 -2.06
N ILE A 154 -14.67 -1.49 -1.19
CA ILE A 154 -13.31 -1.89 -1.59
C ILE A 154 -13.23 -3.38 -1.94
N ASN A 155 -14.07 -4.23 -1.32
CA ASN A 155 -14.17 -5.63 -1.73
C ASN A 155 -14.74 -5.78 -3.15
N SER A 156 -15.71 -4.96 -3.54
CA SER A 156 -16.27 -4.97 -4.90
C SER A 156 -15.24 -4.56 -5.95
N VAL A 157 -14.36 -3.60 -5.62
CA VAL A 157 -13.19 -3.26 -6.46
C VAL A 157 -12.27 -4.49 -6.59
N ARG A 158 -11.91 -5.12 -5.46
CA ARG A 158 -10.98 -6.25 -5.41
C ARG A 158 -11.43 -7.43 -6.27
N GLN A 159 -12.72 -7.75 -6.30
CA GLN A 159 -13.27 -8.86 -7.09
C GLN A 159 -12.99 -8.72 -8.58
N THR A 160 -12.90 -7.48 -9.08
CA THR A 160 -12.63 -7.18 -10.49
C THR A 160 -11.18 -6.77 -10.77
N SER A 161 -10.53 -6.11 -9.80
CA SER A 161 -9.13 -5.68 -9.91
C SER A 161 -8.46 -5.73 -8.53
N PRO A 162 -7.81 -6.87 -8.18
CA PRO A 162 -7.09 -7.01 -6.92
C PRO A 162 -5.98 -5.97 -6.75
N LEU A 163 -5.27 -5.62 -7.84
CA LEU A 163 -4.21 -4.62 -7.80
C LEU A 163 -4.76 -3.23 -7.45
N THR A 164 -5.87 -2.82 -8.07
CA THR A 164 -6.52 -1.52 -7.77
C THR A 164 -6.94 -1.45 -6.31
N ALA A 165 -7.54 -2.52 -5.77
CA ALA A 165 -7.91 -2.56 -4.37
C ALA A 165 -6.69 -2.42 -3.43
N ARG A 166 -5.59 -3.15 -3.69
CA ARG A 166 -4.34 -3.05 -2.92
C ARG A 166 -3.77 -1.64 -2.91
N MET A 167 -3.66 -1.05 -4.10
CA MET A 167 -3.13 0.31 -4.28
C MET A 167 -3.97 1.32 -3.51
N ILE A 168 -5.29 1.29 -3.68
CA ILE A 168 -6.19 2.25 -3.05
C ILE A 168 -6.16 2.11 -1.52
N SER A 169 -6.29 0.90 -0.97
CA SER A 169 -6.31 0.73 0.48
C SER A 169 -4.99 1.14 1.12
N TRP A 170 -3.88 0.65 0.57
CA TRP A 170 -2.55 0.88 1.13
C TRP A 170 -2.13 2.35 1.02
N VAL A 171 -2.18 2.92 -0.19
CA VAL A 171 -1.70 4.29 -0.42
C VAL A 171 -2.57 5.32 0.29
N SER A 172 -3.90 5.13 0.32
CA SER A 172 -4.78 6.06 1.04
C SER A 172 -4.47 6.08 2.53
N MET A 173 -4.18 4.92 3.14
CA MET A 173 -3.76 4.84 4.53
C MET A 173 -2.45 5.58 4.78
N LEU A 174 -1.44 5.38 3.92
CA LEU A 174 -0.14 6.02 4.07
C LEU A 174 -0.20 7.55 3.91
N ILE A 175 -0.95 8.05 2.93
CA ILE A 175 -1.11 9.49 2.69
C ILE A 175 -1.78 10.17 3.89
N MET A 176 -2.82 9.52 4.44
CA MET A 176 -3.62 10.10 5.52
C MET A 176 -3.05 9.81 6.91
N GLY A 177 -2.09 8.89 7.03
CA GLY A 177 -1.53 8.43 8.30
C GLY A 177 -2.47 7.57 9.15
N HIS A 178 -3.63 7.18 8.63
CA HIS A 178 -4.60 6.31 9.29
C HIS A 178 -5.47 5.56 8.26
N PRO A 179 -6.07 4.41 8.62
CA PRO A 179 -6.89 3.62 7.70
C PRO A 179 -8.06 4.44 7.13
N GLN A 180 -8.32 4.26 5.83
CA GLN A 180 -9.38 4.95 5.09
C GLN A 180 -10.56 4.06 4.71
N PHE A 181 -10.42 2.76 4.95
CA PHE A 181 -11.40 1.72 4.63
C PHE A 181 -11.49 0.77 5.82
N ASP A 182 -12.72 0.40 6.18
CA ASP A 182 -12.98 -0.64 7.17
C ASP A 182 -12.45 -2.00 6.68
N THR A 183 -12.28 -2.94 7.60
CA THR A 183 -12.08 -4.36 7.26
C THR A 183 -13.41 -5.10 7.31
N GLN A 184 -13.54 -6.17 6.55
CA GLN A 184 -14.59 -7.17 6.79
C GLN A 184 -14.41 -7.81 8.17
N ASP A 185 -15.41 -8.55 8.64
CA ASP A 185 -15.28 -9.39 9.84
C ASP A 185 -14.39 -10.63 9.61
N ASP A 186 -14.22 -11.45 10.65
CA ASP A 186 -13.44 -12.69 10.56
C ASP A 186 -14.01 -13.74 9.60
N PHE A 187 -15.29 -13.63 9.26
CA PHE A 187 -16.01 -14.52 8.36
C PHE A 187 -16.04 -13.99 6.92
N GLY A 188 -15.41 -12.83 6.67
CA GLY A 188 -15.36 -12.21 5.34
C GLY A 188 -16.67 -11.52 4.94
N ILE A 189 -17.48 -11.12 5.92
CA ILE A 189 -18.73 -10.40 5.71
C ILE A 189 -18.45 -8.89 5.78
N GLY A 190 -19.02 -8.14 4.83
CA GLY A 190 -18.91 -6.68 4.72
C GLY A 190 -18.39 -6.22 3.35
N ASP A 191 -18.24 -4.91 3.18
CA ASP A 191 -17.75 -4.27 1.95
C ASP A 191 -16.30 -3.75 2.06
N GLY A 192 -15.71 -3.88 3.25
CA GLY A 192 -14.34 -3.50 3.61
C GLY A 192 -13.25 -4.40 3.04
N ILE A 193 -12.02 -4.24 3.52
CA ILE A 193 -10.87 -5.06 3.12
C ILE A 193 -11.09 -6.49 3.63
N PRO A 194 -11.09 -7.51 2.74
CA PRO A 194 -11.36 -8.88 3.15
C PRO A 194 -10.13 -9.54 3.80
N PRO A 195 -10.33 -10.51 4.72
CA PRO A 195 -9.27 -11.39 5.17
C PRO A 195 -8.78 -12.29 4.03
N ILE A 196 -7.57 -12.84 4.18
CA ILE A 196 -7.09 -13.95 3.34
C ILE A 196 -7.78 -15.27 3.75
N PRO A 197 -7.88 -16.28 2.87
CA PRO A 197 -8.50 -17.56 3.20
C PRO A 197 -7.91 -18.24 4.45
N GLU A 198 -6.60 -18.16 4.64
CA GLU A 198 -5.88 -18.77 5.76
C GLU A 198 -6.29 -18.18 7.12
N TRP A 199 -6.75 -16.93 7.14
CA TRP A 199 -7.25 -16.24 8.33
C TRP A 199 -8.56 -16.85 8.84
N GLN A 200 -9.40 -17.31 7.91
CA GLN A 200 -10.75 -17.79 8.19
C GLN A 200 -10.77 -19.24 8.67
N LEU A 201 -9.67 -19.96 8.49
CA LEU A 201 -9.51 -21.33 8.98
C LEU A 201 -9.51 -21.37 10.52
N ASP A 202 -10.26 -22.32 11.08
CA ASP A 202 -10.53 -22.45 12.52
C ASP A 202 -9.26 -22.29 13.38
N PRO A 203 -9.23 -21.35 14.33
CA PRO A 203 -8.11 -21.19 15.26
C PRO A 203 -7.97 -22.36 16.26
N ALA A 204 -8.89 -23.34 16.29
CA ALA A 204 -8.93 -24.46 17.25
C ALA A 204 -7.67 -25.36 17.32
N ALA A 205 -6.69 -25.16 16.43
CA ALA A 205 -5.41 -25.83 16.52
C ALA A 205 -4.37 -24.91 17.21
N THR A 206 -4.45 -24.67 18.52
CA THR A 206 -3.25 -24.21 19.23
C THR A 206 -3.20 -24.54 20.72
N HIS A 207 -2.03 -25.05 21.09
CA HIS A 207 -1.44 -25.22 22.42
C HIS A 207 -1.73 -24.11 23.43
N GLU A 208 -1.62 -24.45 24.72
CA GLU A 208 -1.71 -23.58 25.89
C GLU A 208 -1.23 -22.14 25.59
N LEU A 209 -2.18 -21.21 25.51
CA LEU A 209 -1.88 -19.80 25.43
C LEU A 209 -1.21 -19.37 26.75
N PRO A 210 -0.14 -18.57 26.72
CA PRO A 210 0.39 -17.97 27.93
C PRO A 210 -0.71 -17.27 28.73
N GLU A 211 -0.74 -17.44 30.05
CA GLU A 211 -1.72 -16.80 30.93
C GLU A 211 -1.75 -15.27 30.75
N THR A 212 -0.61 -14.67 30.40
CA THR A 212 -0.46 -13.23 30.08
C THR A 212 -1.30 -12.74 28.90
N ILE A 213 -1.80 -13.63 28.03
CA ILE A 213 -2.69 -13.28 26.92
C ILE A 213 -4.15 -13.13 27.39
N LEU A 214 -4.52 -13.63 28.57
CA LEU A 214 -5.90 -13.55 29.07
C LEU A 214 -6.31 -12.11 29.42
N ASP A 215 -5.36 -11.29 29.87
CA ASP A 215 -5.55 -9.86 30.22
C ASP A 215 -5.52 -8.91 29.01
N VAL A 216 -5.43 -9.46 27.80
CA VAL A 216 -5.39 -8.73 26.53
C VAL A 216 -6.80 -8.57 25.98
N ASP A 217 -7.09 -7.37 25.46
CA ASP A 217 -8.36 -7.05 24.83
C ASP A 217 -8.69 -8.03 23.71
N TYR A 218 -9.95 -8.43 23.63
CA TYR A 218 -10.40 -9.50 22.75
C TYR A 218 -9.97 -9.29 21.29
N ASP A 219 -10.11 -8.07 20.77
CA ASP A 219 -9.81 -7.78 19.37
C ASP A 219 -8.31 -7.94 19.05
N VAL A 220 -7.45 -7.43 19.92
CA VAL A 220 -5.99 -7.56 19.78
C VAL A 220 -5.57 -9.03 19.94
N ARG A 221 -6.12 -9.72 20.94
CA ARG A 221 -5.87 -11.15 21.17
C ARG A 221 -6.30 -12.01 19.99
N ASN A 222 -7.50 -11.76 19.44
CA ASN A 222 -8.03 -12.50 18.30
C ASN A 222 -7.11 -12.34 17.07
N VAL A 223 -6.68 -11.10 16.78
CA VAL A 223 -5.73 -10.84 15.69
C VAL A 223 -4.41 -11.57 15.92
N PHE A 224 -3.84 -11.50 17.12
CA PHE A 224 -2.60 -12.18 17.46
C PHE A 224 -2.68 -13.70 17.28
N ILE A 225 -3.73 -14.35 17.80
CA ILE A 225 -3.93 -15.80 17.70
C ILE A 225 -4.08 -16.23 16.23
N ARG A 226 -4.91 -15.52 15.46
CA ARG A 226 -5.11 -15.84 14.04
C ARG A 226 -3.84 -15.65 13.23
N LEU A 227 -3.11 -14.57 13.47
CA LEU A 227 -1.85 -14.30 12.79
C LEU A 227 -0.81 -15.39 13.09
N ARG A 228 -0.68 -15.81 14.35
CA ARG A 228 0.17 -16.93 14.76
C ARG A 228 -0.22 -18.21 14.02
N ASN A 229 -1.51 -18.53 13.94
CA ASN A 229 -2.00 -19.72 13.25
C ASN A 229 -1.75 -19.67 11.74
N VAL A 230 -1.94 -18.50 11.11
CA VAL A 230 -1.59 -18.29 9.70
C VAL A 230 -0.11 -18.58 9.48
N PHE A 231 0.79 -17.95 10.25
CA PHE A 231 2.23 -18.15 10.09
C PHE A 231 2.67 -19.58 10.38
N GLN A 232 2.10 -20.26 11.38
CA GLN A 232 2.40 -21.66 11.67
C GLN A 232 2.04 -22.58 10.50
N ARG A 233 0.90 -22.36 9.84
CA ARG A 233 0.47 -23.18 8.70
C ARG A 233 1.37 -23.00 7.49
N ILE A 234 1.84 -21.77 7.25
CA ILE A 234 2.66 -21.44 6.08
C ILE A 234 4.16 -21.64 6.29
N GLN A 235 4.62 -22.08 7.47
CA GLN A 235 6.04 -22.33 7.75
C GLN A 235 6.73 -23.25 6.72
N ASN A 236 5.97 -24.13 6.07
CA ASN A 236 6.47 -25.09 5.08
C ASN A 236 6.00 -24.80 3.65
N MET A 237 5.35 -23.66 3.40
CA MET A 237 4.78 -23.32 2.08
C MET A 237 5.30 -21.98 1.58
N GLN A 238 5.39 -21.83 0.25
CA GLN A 238 5.71 -20.55 -0.35
C GLN A 238 4.49 -19.62 -0.19
N PHE A 239 4.67 -18.50 0.51
CA PHE A 239 3.62 -17.50 0.71
C PHE A 239 3.81 -16.35 -0.29
N PRO A 240 2.93 -16.18 -1.30
CA PRO A 240 3.08 -15.15 -2.31
C PRO A 240 3.10 -13.74 -1.70
N ASN A 241 3.98 -12.87 -2.21
CA ASN A 241 4.09 -11.48 -1.74
C ASN A 241 2.78 -10.69 -1.85
N THR A 242 1.95 -10.98 -2.86
CA THR A 242 0.61 -10.38 -2.99
C THR A 242 -0.35 -10.81 -1.89
N GLN A 243 -0.24 -12.07 -1.43
CA GLN A 243 -1.04 -12.60 -0.33
C GLN A 243 -0.53 -12.10 1.04
N LEU A 244 0.79 -11.96 1.18
CA LEU A 244 1.40 -11.26 2.31
C LEU A 244 0.93 -9.82 2.40
N HIS A 245 0.90 -9.11 1.27
CA HIS A 245 0.36 -7.75 1.24
C HIS A 245 -1.11 -7.71 1.65
N ASP A 246 -1.95 -8.64 1.18
CA ASP A 246 -3.36 -8.69 1.56
C ASP A 246 -3.54 -8.94 3.06
N LEU A 247 -2.77 -9.87 3.65
CA LEU A 247 -2.73 -10.12 5.09
C LEU A 247 -2.29 -8.88 5.87
N THR A 248 -1.16 -8.28 5.46
CA THR A 248 -0.61 -7.07 6.08
C THR A 248 -1.61 -5.92 6.04
N SER A 249 -2.17 -5.64 4.86
CA SER A 249 -3.16 -4.58 4.68
C SER A 249 -4.36 -4.79 5.60
N PHE A 250 -4.91 -6.00 5.65
CA PHE A 250 -6.03 -6.34 6.53
C PHE A 250 -5.70 -6.16 8.02
N VAL A 251 -4.59 -6.74 8.50
CA VAL A 251 -4.20 -6.68 9.92
C VAL A 251 -3.92 -5.25 10.36
N ILE A 252 -3.17 -4.48 9.56
CA ILE A 252 -2.82 -3.10 9.89
C ILE A 252 -4.07 -2.22 9.90
N HIS A 253 -4.93 -2.33 8.88
CA HIS A 253 -6.18 -1.56 8.86
C HIS A 253 -7.03 -1.87 10.07
N ARG A 254 -7.19 -3.16 10.41
CA ARG A 254 -7.99 -3.57 11.57
C ARG A 254 -7.44 -3.01 12.89
N LEU A 255 -6.15 -3.21 13.16
CA LEU A 255 -5.55 -2.82 14.45
C LEU A 255 -5.36 -1.31 14.62
N LEU A 256 -5.27 -0.55 13.53
CA LEU A 256 -5.24 0.92 13.58
C LEU A 256 -6.64 1.54 13.63
N TYR A 257 -7.67 0.81 13.21
CA TYR A 257 -9.06 1.28 13.26
C TYR A 257 -9.77 0.94 14.57
N LEU A 258 -9.17 0.08 15.42
CA LEU A 258 -9.66 -0.15 16.76
C LEU A 258 -9.81 1.21 17.45
N PRO A 259 -11.02 1.60 17.89
CA PRO A 259 -11.24 2.89 18.47
C PRO A 259 -10.33 3.03 19.70
N LEU A 260 -9.45 4.04 19.66
CA LEU A 260 -8.90 4.67 20.85
C LEU A 260 -10.08 5.34 21.53
N ASP A 261 -10.97 4.58 22.17
CA ASP A 261 -12.19 5.12 22.76
C ASP A 261 -11.80 6.08 23.89
N ALA A 262 -11.73 7.36 23.52
CA ALA A 262 -11.27 8.49 24.33
C ALA A 262 -12.23 8.83 25.48
N ALA A 263 -13.11 7.91 25.86
CA ALA A 263 -14.19 8.18 26.79
C ALA A 263 -14.17 7.36 28.08
N ASN A 264 -13.65 6.12 28.20
CA ASN A 264 -13.60 5.45 29.53
C ASN A 264 -12.90 4.08 29.69
N VAL A 265 -12.08 3.59 28.77
CA VAL A 265 -11.28 2.38 29.04
C VAL A 265 -9.82 2.70 28.78
N GLN A 266 -9.03 2.83 29.85
CA GLN A 266 -7.58 2.72 29.72
C GLN A 266 -7.31 1.33 29.14
N GLN A 267 -7.02 1.26 27.83
CA GLN A 267 -6.56 0.01 27.21
C GLN A 267 -5.40 -0.52 28.04
N SER A 268 -5.46 -1.81 28.34
CA SER A 268 -4.45 -2.48 29.13
C SER A 268 -3.08 -2.23 28.50
N PRO A 269 -2.04 -1.78 29.24
CA PRO A 269 -0.73 -1.52 28.65
C PRO A 269 -0.17 -2.72 27.89
N ILE A 270 -0.51 -3.96 28.30
CA ILE A 270 -0.14 -5.18 27.57
C ILE A 270 -0.90 -5.34 26.24
N SER A 271 -2.18 -4.95 26.17
CA SER A 271 -2.93 -4.91 24.91
C SER A 271 -2.25 -3.99 23.91
N GLU A 272 -1.89 -2.78 24.34
CA GLU A 272 -1.25 -1.80 23.48
C GLU A 272 0.14 -2.24 23.04
N CYS A 273 0.94 -2.85 23.93
CA CYS A 273 2.23 -3.42 23.53
C CYS A 273 2.07 -4.51 22.47
N ILE A 274 1.12 -5.44 22.63
CA ILE A 274 0.87 -6.49 21.63
C ILE A 274 0.37 -5.89 20.32
N ARG A 275 -0.58 -4.95 20.38
CA ARG A 275 -1.11 -4.24 19.21
C ARG A 275 0.02 -3.58 18.42
N CYS A 276 0.87 -2.78 19.09
CA CYS A 276 1.99 -2.11 18.44
C CYS A 276 3.04 -3.09 17.91
N ALA A 277 3.38 -4.14 18.66
CA ALA A 277 4.34 -5.14 18.19
C ALA A 277 3.84 -5.92 16.97
N VAL A 278 2.54 -6.26 16.91
CA VAL A 278 1.94 -6.87 15.70
C VAL A 278 2.02 -5.90 14.52
N LEU A 279 1.64 -4.64 14.71
CA LEU A 279 1.74 -3.62 13.66
C LEU A 279 3.17 -3.46 13.13
N ILE A 280 4.16 -3.35 14.03
CA ILE A 280 5.59 -3.27 13.69
C ILE A 280 6.02 -4.50 12.91
N TYR A 281 5.69 -5.69 13.41
CA TYR A 281 6.02 -6.95 12.73
C TYR A 281 5.45 -6.99 11.31
N MET A 282 4.18 -6.61 11.12
CA MET A 282 3.53 -6.59 9.81
C MET A 282 4.15 -5.56 8.85
N PHE A 283 4.55 -4.38 9.33
CA PHE A 283 5.30 -3.41 8.51
C PHE A 283 6.68 -3.94 8.10
N ILE A 284 7.41 -4.58 9.02
CA ILE A 284 8.75 -5.14 8.76
C ILE A 284 8.68 -6.24 7.70
N ILE A 285 7.78 -7.22 7.86
CA ILE A 285 7.71 -8.35 6.91
C ILE A 285 7.21 -7.93 5.53
N GLN A 286 6.38 -6.89 5.45
CA GLN A 286 5.97 -6.29 4.18
C GLN A 286 7.15 -5.68 3.44
N GLY A 287 8.16 -5.22 4.19
CA GLY A 287 9.39 -4.66 3.67
C GLY A 287 9.22 -3.24 3.13
N PRO A 288 10.33 -2.61 2.72
CA PRO A 288 10.30 -1.27 2.17
C PRO A 288 9.52 -1.25 0.86
N THR A 289 8.49 -0.40 0.81
CA THR A 289 7.84 0.03 -0.41
C THR A 289 8.26 1.46 -0.72
N TYR A 290 8.27 1.88 -2.00
CA TYR A 290 8.57 3.28 -2.33
C TYR A 290 7.60 4.25 -1.65
N TYR A 291 6.37 3.80 -1.41
CA TYR A 291 5.48 4.43 -0.45
C TYR A 291 5.95 4.07 0.96
N SER A 292 6.88 4.87 1.49
CA SER A 292 7.44 4.63 2.80
C SER A 292 6.36 4.65 3.87
N HIS A 293 6.26 3.57 4.64
CA HIS A 293 5.44 3.51 5.85
C HIS A 293 6.21 3.97 7.09
N ALA A 294 7.42 4.53 6.94
CA ALA A 294 8.32 4.86 8.05
C ALA A 294 7.67 5.81 9.07
N ILE A 295 6.88 6.79 8.63
CA ILE A 295 6.20 7.72 9.54
C ILE A 295 5.24 6.96 10.46
N MET A 296 4.35 6.13 9.89
CA MET A 296 3.40 5.34 10.67
C MET A 296 4.12 4.34 11.58
N LEU A 297 5.14 3.65 11.04
CA LEU A 297 5.96 2.71 11.81
C LEU A 297 6.61 3.39 13.02
N ASN A 298 7.22 4.57 12.84
CA ASN A 298 7.82 5.34 13.92
C ASN A 298 6.80 5.75 14.98
N THR A 299 5.60 6.19 14.58
CA THR A 299 4.52 6.49 15.53
C THR A 299 4.14 5.27 16.37
N VAL A 300 4.04 4.10 15.75
CA VAL A 300 3.75 2.83 16.45
C VAL A 300 4.89 2.43 17.39
N VAL A 301 6.15 2.59 16.98
CA VAL A 301 7.33 2.32 17.81
C VAL A 301 7.35 3.20 19.06
N ILE A 302 7.11 4.51 18.91
CA ILE A 302 7.02 5.44 20.05
C ILE A 302 5.94 4.97 21.03
N SER A 303 4.76 4.62 20.52
CA SER A 303 3.66 4.11 21.35
C SER A 303 4.00 2.79 22.04
N LEU A 304 4.76 1.89 21.39
CA LEU A 304 5.25 0.67 22.02
C LEU A 304 6.18 0.96 23.20
N ILE A 305 7.16 1.86 23.02
CA ILE A 305 8.14 2.22 24.06
C ILE A 305 7.45 2.85 25.28
N GLU A 306 6.49 3.73 25.05
CA GLU A 306 5.71 4.36 26.12
C GLU A 306 4.91 3.32 26.94
N ASN A 307 4.26 2.37 26.27
CA ASN A 307 3.48 1.34 26.96
C ASN A 307 4.34 0.25 27.62
N LEU A 308 5.50 -0.08 27.05
CA LEU A 308 6.47 -0.97 27.71
C LEU A 308 6.98 -0.36 29.01
N SER A 309 7.27 0.95 29.00
CA SER A 309 7.69 1.68 30.21
C SER A 309 6.63 1.65 31.31
N ARG A 310 5.34 1.64 30.94
CA ARG A 310 4.22 1.51 31.89
C ARG A 310 4.09 0.08 32.44
N LEU A 311 4.42 -0.93 31.65
CA LEU A 311 4.42 -2.33 32.07
C LEU A 311 5.59 -2.70 32.98
N ASP A 312 6.76 -2.10 32.79
CA ASP A 312 7.93 -2.39 33.63
C ASP A 312 7.77 -1.90 35.08
N VAL A 313 6.85 -0.95 35.32
CA VAL A 313 6.46 -0.52 36.67
C VAL A 313 5.60 -1.59 37.38
N THR A 314 4.93 -2.46 36.63
CA THR A 314 4.16 -3.58 37.20
C THR A 314 5.02 -4.83 37.31
N SER A 315 5.23 -5.32 38.53
CA SER A 315 5.94 -6.58 38.80
C SER A 315 5.30 -7.73 38.01
N ARG A 316 6.01 -8.24 36.98
CA ARG A 316 5.56 -9.35 36.15
C ARG A 316 6.67 -10.35 35.87
N ILE A 317 6.29 -11.61 35.65
CA ILE A 317 7.20 -12.67 35.23
C ILE A 317 7.43 -12.54 33.73
N TYR A 318 8.69 -12.38 33.32
CA TYR A 318 9.06 -12.29 31.91
C TYR A 318 8.84 -13.63 31.19
N SER A 319 8.21 -13.57 30.03
CA SER A 319 7.85 -14.68 29.16
C SER A 319 8.49 -14.53 27.77
N SER A 320 8.31 -15.53 26.89
CA SER A 320 8.73 -15.44 25.48
C SER A 320 8.04 -14.29 24.73
N LEU A 321 6.87 -13.86 25.18
CA LEU A 321 6.17 -12.69 24.65
C LEU A 321 6.97 -11.40 24.94
N ASP A 322 7.55 -11.27 26.13
CA ASP A 322 8.32 -10.09 26.51
C ASP A 322 9.62 -9.97 25.70
N ILE A 323 10.25 -11.10 25.39
CA ILE A 323 11.40 -11.14 24.47
C ILE A 323 10.99 -10.68 23.07
N TRP A 324 9.83 -11.12 22.57
CA TRP A 324 9.33 -10.69 21.26
C TRP A 324 8.97 -9.21 21.24
N LEU A 325 8.34 -8.68 22.29
CA LEU A 325 8.06 -7.25 22.43
C LEU A 325 9.35 -6.42 22.46
N ALA A 326 10.34 -6.85 23.25
CA ALA A 326 11.65 -6.19 23.33
C ALA A 326 12.41 -6.23 22.00
N ALA A 327 12.37 -7.35 21.27
CA ALA A 327 12.99 -7.47 19.95
C ALA A 327 12.38 -6.50 18.93
N ASN A 328 11.05 -6.33 18.94
CA ASN A 328 10.39 -5.34 18.08
C ASN A 328 10.71 -3.89 18.48
N ALA A 329 10.95 -3.61 19.77
CA ALA A 329 11.34 -2.29 20.25
C ALA A 329 12.82 -1.95 19.98
N GLN A 330 13.74 -2.89 20.18
CA GLN A 330 15.20 -2.68 20.05
C GLN A 330 15.67 -2.59 18.60
N ASN A 331 14.95 -3.17 17.64
CA ASN A 331 15.29 -3.06 16.21
C ASN A 331 15.24 -1.61 15.67
N PHE A 332 14.77 -0.63 16.45
CA PHE A 332 14.62 0.77 16.04
C PHE A 332 15.32 1.79 16.96
N ASP A 333 16.14 1.34 17.92
CA ASP A 333 16.99 2.28 18.68
C ASP A 333 18.17 2.74 17.81
N PHE A 334 17.92 3.72 16.95
CA PHE A 334 18.99 4.44 16.26
C PHE A 334 18.70 5.93 16.18
N SER A 335 19.57 6.68 16.86
CA SER A 335 20.04 8.03 16.57
C SER A 335 20.60 8.22 15.13
N ALA A 336 20.10 7.48 14.15
CA ALA A 336 20.50 7.57 12.75
C ALA A 336 19.34 8.10 11.91
N THR A 337 19.48 9.38 11.54
CA THR A 337 18.77 10.08 10.49
C THR A 337 18.47 9.17 9.29
N ILE A 338 17.22 8.69 9.20
CA ILE A 338 16.68 8.13 7.95
C ILE A 338 16.47 9.33 7.03
N TYR A 339 17.46 9.58 6.17
CA TYR A 339 17.29 10.45 5.02
C TYR A 339 16.19 9.85 4.15
N ILE A 340 15.03 10.52 4.12
CA ILE A 340 14.11 10.45 3.00
C ILE A 340 14.94 10.83 1.76
N ARG A 341 15.13 9.89 0.83
CA ARG A 341 15.67 10.14 -0.50
C ARG A 341 14.68 9.65 -1.53
#